data_AF-A0A090U0P8-F1
#
_entry.id   AF-A0A090U0P8-F1
#
_cell.length_a   1.000
_cell.length_b   1.000
_cell.length_c   1.000
_cell.angle_alpha   90.00
_cell.angle_beta   90.00
_cell.angle_gamma   90.00
#
_symmetry.space_group_name_H-M   'P 1'
#
loop_
_entity.id
_entity.type
_entity.pdbx_description
1 polymer ?
#
loop_
_entity_poly.entity_id
_entity_poly.type
_entity_poly.pdbx_seq_one_letter_code
_entity_poly.pdbx_strand_id
1 'polypeptide(L)' 'MIDFLLRPENAAKIAVEIGYPTPVKTAYPLLPKEFAEDPNVFPPQKVMDSGTWQDEVGEAGALYEEYFQKLKVDN' A
#
# COMPACT_ATOMS: atom_id res chain seq x y z
N MET A 1 -19.05 2.40 -8.26
CA MET A 1 -17.58 2.58 -8.38
C MET A 1 -16.82 1.59 -7.50
N ILE A 2 -17.13 1.49 -6.20
CA ILE A 2 -16.50 0.51 -5.29
C ILE A 2 -16.54 -0.91 -5.88
N ASP A 3 -17.72 -1.39 -6.28
CA ASP A 3 -17.87 -2.72 -6.87
C ASP A 3 -17.08 -2.93 -8.17
N PHE A 4 -16.80 -1.86 -8.92
CA PHE A 4 -16.02 -1.97 -10.14
C PHE A 4 -14.54 -2.21 -9.85
N LEU A 5 -13.98 -1.52 -8.85
CA LEU A 5 -12.59 -1.68 -8.43
C LEU A 5 -12.33 -3.04 -7.74
N LEU A 6 -13.34 -3.62 -7.10
CA LEU A 6 -13.24 -4.92 -6.42
C LEU A 6 -13.33 -6.14 -7.35
N ARG A 7 -13.61 -5.95 -8.65
CA ARG A 7 -13.60 -7.06 -9.60
C ARG A 7 -12.17 -7.57 -9.80
N PRO A 8 -11.91 -8.89 -9.73
CA PRO A 8 -10.56 -9.44 -9.80
C PRO A 8 -9.72 -8.95 -10.98
N GLU A 9 -10.31 -8.90 -12.17
CA GLU A 9 -9.66 -8.48 -13.41
C GLU A 9 -9.25 -7.01 -13.40
N ASN A 10 -10.06 -6.15 -12.78
CA ASN A 10 -9.76 -4.73 -12.65
C ASN A 10 -8.69 -4.51 -11.59
N ALA A 11 -8.82 -5.16 -10.43
CA ALA A 11 -7.85 -5.07 -9.34
C ALA A 11 -6.46 -5.56 -9.77
N ALA A 12 -6.38 -6.69 -10.51
CA ALA A 12 -5.13 -7.23 -11.04
C ALA A 12 -4.51 -6.28 -12.07
N LYS A 13 -5.30 -5.76 -13.01
CA LYS A 13 -4.83 -4.83 -14.02
C LYS A 13 -4.26 -3.55 -13.39
N ILE A 14 -4.97 -2.98 -12.42
CA ILE A 14 -4.53 -1.76 -11.72
C ILE A 14 -3.24 -2.04 -10.95
N ALA A 15 -3.17 -3.14 -10.18
CA ALA A 15 -2.00 -3.48 -9.38
C ALA A 15 -0.71 -3.57 -10.21
N VAL A 16 -0.78 -4.24 -11.36
CA VAL A 16 0.37 -4.37 -12.28
C VAL A 16 0.75 -3.02 -12.89
N GLU A 17 -0.22 -2.19 -13.25
CA GLU A 17 0.03 -0.89 -13.87
C GLU A 17 0.70 0.09 -12.92
N ILE A 18 0.28 0.14 -11.65
CA ILE A 18 0.75 1.14 -10.67
C ILE A 18 1.85 0.61 -9.74
N GLY A 19 2.06 -0.70 -9.71
CA GLY A 19 3.10 -1.36 -8.91
C GLY A 19 2.76 -1.62 -7.44
N TYR A 20 1.59 -1.20 -6.94
CA TYR A 20 1.17 -1.42 -5.56
C TYR A 20 0.46 -2.77 -5.37
N PRO A 21 0.65 -3.45 -4.22
CA PRO A 21 -0.06 -4.69 -3.93
C PRO A 21 -1.56 -4.46 -3.81
N THR A 22 -2.36 -5.32 -4.44
CA THR A 22 -3.82 -5.29 -4.28
C THR A 22 -4.27 -6.00 -3.00
N PRO A 23 -5.21 -5.43 -2.23
CA PRO A 23 -5.85 -6.14 -1.11
C PRO A 23 -6.96 -7.11 -1.57
N VAL A 24 -7.31 -7.13 -2.88
CA VAL A 24 -8.35 -8.01 -3.42
C VAL A 24 -7.80 -9.42 -3.62
N LYS A 25 -7.98 -10.28 -2.61
CA LYS A 25 -7.43 -11.66 -2.60
C LYS A 25 -7.83 -12.49 -3.84
N THR A 26 -9.04 -12.29 -4.36
CA THR A 26 -9.53 -13.00 -5.55
C THR A 26 -8.81 -12.61 -6.85
N ALA A 27 -8.05 -11.50 -6.85
CA ALA A 27 -7.24 -11.07 -7.98
C ALA A 27 -5.88 -11.78 -8.07
N TYR A 28 -5.42 -12.44 -6.99
CA TYR A 28 -4.06 -13.00 -6.91
C TYR A 28 -3.77 -14.05 -8.00
N PRO A 29 -4.71 -14.96 -8.35
CA PRO A 29 -4.48 -15.91 -9.43
C PRO A 29 -4.29 -15.27 -10.82
N LEU A 30 -4.66 -13.99 -10.98
CA LEU A 30 -4.56 -13.24 -12.24
C LEU A 30 -3.28 -12.41 -12.34
N LEU A 31 -2.49 -12.33 -11.26
CA LEU A 31 -1.24 -11.59 -11.25
C LEU A 31 -0.13 -12.38 -11.97
N PRO A 32 0.75 -11.71 -12.73
CA PRO A 32 1.99 -12.33 -13.21
C PRO A 32 2.82 -12.86 -12.04
N LYS A 33 3.43 -14.03 -12.20
CA LYS A 33 4.26 -14.65 -11.14
C LYS A 33 5.38 -13.72 -10.66
N GLU A 34 6.06 -13.08 -11.61
CA GLU A 34 7.16 -12.14 -11.32
C GLU A 34 6.71 -10.98 -10.42
N PHE A 35 5.45 -10.56 -10.52
CA PHE A 35 4.88 -9.50 -9.67
C PHE A 35 4.37 -10.06 -8.33
N ALA A 36 3.68 -11.20 -8.36
CA ALA A 36 3.09 -11.82 -7.17
C ALA A 36 4.15 -12.40 -6.21
N GLU A 37 5.32 -12.76 -6.72
CA GLU A 37 6.44 -13.31 -5.95
C GLU A 37 7.51 -12.26 -5.61
N ASP A 38 7.35 -10.99 -6.03
CA ASP A 38 8.28 -9.91 -5.68
C ASP A 38 8.14 -9.53 -4.20
N PRO A 39 9.15 -9.77 -3.35
CA PRO A 39 9.09 -9.46 -1.93
C PRO A 39 9.10 -7.95 -1.61
N ASN A 40 9.37 -7.08 -2.59
CA ASN A 40 9.23 -5.63 -2.41
C ASN A 40 7.77 -5.18 -2.58
N VAL A 41 6.97 -5.93 -3.36
CA VAL A 41 5.54 -5.66 -3.57
C VAL A 41 4.69 -6.41 -2.55
N PHE A 42 4.98 -7.70 -2.32
CA PHE A 42 4.35 -8.56 -1.33
C PHE A 42 5.39 -9.05 -0.32
N PRO A 43 5.73 -8.25 0.70
CA PRO A 43 6.76 -8.61 1.67
C PRO A 43 6.42 -9.89 2.43
N PRO A 44 7.43 -10.71 2.78
CA PRO A 44 7.23 -11.86 3.65
C PRO A 44 6.65 -11.44 5.00
N GLN A 45 5.82 -12.30 5.62
CA GLN A 45 5.18 -12.00 6.89
C GLN A 45 6.18 -11.57 7.98
N LYS A 46 7.35 -12.21 8.06
CA LYS A 46 8.42 -11.84 9.00
C LYS A 46 8.88 -10.38 8.87
N VAL A 47 8.89 -9.83 7.64
CA VAL A 47 9.23 -8.43 7.39
C VAL A 47 8.09 -7.53 7.85
N MET A 48 6.85 -7.89 7.53
CA MET A 48 5.66 -7.15 7.97
C MET A 48 5.55 -7.09 9.50
N ASP A 49 5.80 -8.20 10.19
CA ASP A 49 5.75 -8.31 11.66
C ASP A 49 6.83 -7.47 12.36
N SER A 50 7.92 -7.13 11.66
CA SER A 50 8.99 -6.27 12.17
C SER A 50 8.73 -4.78 11.95
N GLY A 51 7.72 -4.45 11.14
CA GLY A 51 7.28 -3.08 10.87
C GLY A 51 6.10 -2.66 11.75
N THR A 52 5.63 -1.44 11.50
CA THR A 52 4.46 -0.88 12.18
C THR A 52 3.53 -0.28 11.13
N TRP A 53 2.25 -0.62 11.19
CA TRP A 53 1.23 0.07 10.42
C TRP A 53 1.00 1.47 10.98
N GLN A 54 0.91 2.45 10.09
CA GLN A 54 0.54 3.80 10.49
C GLN A 54 -0.94 3.80 10.88
N ASP A 55 -1.22 4.19 12.12
CA ASP A 55 -2.56 4.25 12.69
C ASP A 55 -2.98 5.70 12.95
N GLU A 56 -4.25 5.90 13.30
CA GLU A 56 -4.76 7.20 13.71
C GLU A 56 -4.07 7.73 14.97
N VAL A 57 -3.73 9.02 14.96
CA VAL A 57 -3.10 9.73 16.10
C VAL A 57 -3.95 10.87 16.67
N GLY A 58 -5.20 11.02 16.19
CA GLY A 58 -6.12 12.06 16.63
C GLY A 58 -5.56 13.47 16.48
N GLU A 59 -5.72 14.30 17.51
CA GLU A 59 -5.29 15.70 17.53
C GLU A 59 -3.77 15.87 17.33
N ALA A 60 -2.96 14.86 17.64
CA ALA A 60 -1.52 14.91 17.40
C ALA A 60 -1.14 14.96 15.91
N GLY A 61 -2.07 14.64 15.00
CA GLY A 61 -1.84 14.74 13.55
C GLY A 61 -1.43 16.15 13.11
N ALA A 62 -2.02 17.19 13.73
CA ALA A 62 -1.66 18.58 13.44
C ALA A 62 -0.21 18.90 13.84
N LEU A 63 0.28 18.31 14.94
CA LEU A 63 1.64 18.48 15.44
C LEU A 63 2.67 17.85 14.48
N TYR A 64 2.40 16.63 14.01
CA TYR A 64 3.26 15.94 13.04
C TYR A 64 3.34 16.71 11.71
N GLU A 65 2.21 17.20 11.22
CA GLU A 65 2.13 17.99 9.99
C GLU A 65 2.91 19.32 10.13
N GLU A 66 2.71 20.08 11.21
CA GLU A 66 3.38 21.36 11.43
C GLU A 66 4.92 21.20 11.41
N TYR A 67 5.43 20.22 12.16
CA TYR A 67 6.87 20.00 12.21
C TYR A 67 7.43 19.44 10.90
N PHE A 68 6.67 18.62 10.16
CA PHE A 68 7.10 18.16 8.85
C PHE A 68 7.17 19.31 7.83
N GLN A 69 6.23 20.26 7.85
CA GLN A 69 6.29 21.43 6.96
C GLN A 69 7.48 22.34 7.27
N LYS A 70 7.79 22.58 8.56
CA LYS A 70 9.01 23.33 8.95
C LYS A 70 10.26 22.63 8.44
N LEU A 71 10.35 21.31 8.63
CA LEU A 71 11.48 20.49 8.16
C LEU A 71 11.70 20.60 6.64
N LYS A 72 10.64 20.70 5.84
CA LYS A 72 10.74 20.83 4.38
C LYS A 72 11.26 22.19 3.89
N VAL A 73 11.08 23.24 4.68
CA VAL A 73 11.39 24.63 4.28
C VAL A 73 12.75 25.09 4.82
N ASP A 74 13.19 24.59 5.97
CA ASP A 74 14.42 25.02 6.64
C ASP A 74 15.72 24.33 6.14
N ASN A 75 15.80 23.94 4.85
CA ASN A 75 17.03 23.47 4.18
C ASN A 75 17.46 24.38 3.02
#